data_AF-A0A2A4GW39-F1
#
_entry.id   AF-A0A2A4GW39-F1
#
_cell.length_a   1.000
_cell.length_b   1.000
_cell.length_c   1.000
_cell.angle_alpha   90.00
_cell.angle_beta   90.00
_cell.angle_gamma   90.00
#
_symmetry.space_group_name_H-M   'P 1'
#
loop_
_entity.id
_entity.type
_entity.pdbx_description
1 polymer ?
#
loop_
_entity_poly.entity_id
_entity_poly.type
_entity_poly.pdbx_seq_one_letter_code
_entity_poly.pdbx_strand_id
1 'polypeptide(L)'
;MILDINNQLIAIPLRSGISDKLRNSSHLSTYTTYRRHDGKMCLKALDFSKLTIIDEKYIDYSRIYHFKNPNEKNFYLKNSNRIFSRVKNYVNKYIEICSKSENGDTLTSRTLNPYRFSTLRNFHKELGIAISKQDFIDQLRKQSLF
;
A
#
# COMPACT_ATOMS: atom_id res chain seq x y z
N MET A 1 3.25 5.25 -9.20
CA MET A 1 3.76 4.11 -10.00
C MET A 1 2.57 3.23 -10.32
N ILE A 2 2.46 2.73 -11.54
CA ILE A 2 1.37 1.81 -11.94
C ILE A 2 2.01 0.45 -12.20
N LEU A 3 1.42 -0.60 -11.63
CA LEU A 3 1.90 -1.98 -11.73
C LEU A 3 0.73 -2.89 -12.11
N ASP A 4 0.99 -3.91 -12.92
CA ASP A 4 0.04 -5.01 -13.14
C ASP A 4 0.30 -6.12 -12.11
N ILE A 5 -0.67 -6.39 -11.23
CA ILE A 5 -0.58 -7.41 -10.20
C ILE A 5 -1.87 -8.23 -10.22
N ASN A 6 -1.76 -9.53 -10.48
CA ASN A 6 -2.90 -10.45 -10.54
C ASN A 6 -3.98 -9.96 -11.53
N ASN A 7 -3.57 -9.45 -12.69
CA ASN A 7 -4.44 -8.91 -13.74
C ASN A 7 -5.22 -7.66 -13.30
N GLN A 8 -4.76 -6.98 -12.25
CA GLN A 8 -5.30 -5.71 -11.78
C GLN A 8 -4.23 -4.63 -11.93
N LEU A 9 -4.58 -3.50 -12.54
CA LEU A 9 -3.72 -2.33 -12.56
C LEU A 9 -3.79 -1.64 -11.21
N ILE A 10 -2.64 -1.56 -10.53
CA ILE A 10 -2.48 -1.00 -9.20
C ILE A 10 -1.66 0.29 -9.28
N ALA A 11 -2.31 1.41 -8.96
CA ALA A 11 -1.67 2.70 -8.78
C ALA A 11 -1.18 2.87 -7.34
N ILE A 12 0.12 3.12 -7.18
CA ILE A 12 0.77 3.38 -5.89
C ILE A 12 1.14 4.86 -5.82
N PRO A 13 0.61 5.60 -4.83
CA PRO A 13 0.89 7.03 -4.72
C PRO A 13 2.30 7.30 -4.22
N LEU A 14 2.92 8.33 -4.80
CA LEU A 14 4.06 9.00 -4.21
C LEU A 14 3.55 9.92 -3.11
N ARG A 15 4.14 9.81 -1.91
CA ARG A 15 3.74 10.61 -0.76
C ARG A 15 4.96 11.27 -0.12
N SER A 16 4.76 12.50 0.35
CA SER A 16 5.69 13.26 1.17
C SER A 16 5.05 13.60 2.51
N GLY A 17 5.84 14.03 3.49
CA GLY A 17 5.34 14.43 4.81
C GLY A 17 4.91 13.25 5.68
N ILE A 18 5.33 12.02 5.34
CA ILE A 18 5.09 10.84 6.16
C ILE A 18 6.00 10.92 7.38
N SER A 19 5.49 10.61 8.58
CA SER A 19 6.31 10.57 9.80
C SER A 19 7.52 9.65 9.65
N ASP A 20 8.71 10.12 10.06
CA ASP A 20 9.95 9.34 10.02
C ASP A 20 9.92 8.10 10.92
N LYS A 21 9.07 8.10 11.95
CA LYS A 21 8.75 6.93 12.78
C LYS A 21 8.26 5.72 11.97
N LEU A 22 7.72 5.95 10.76
CA LEU A 22 7.24 4.89 9.88
C LEU A 22 8.31 4.36 8.92
N ARG A 23 9.58 4.81 8.99
CA ARG A 23 10.65 4.46 8.03
C ARG A 23 10.75 2.98 7.72
N ASN A 24 10.60 2.13 8.74
CA ASN A 24 10.75 0.68 8.64
C ASN A 24 9.42 -0.05 8.39
N SER A 25 8.35 0.69 8.10
CA SER A 25 7.05 0.10 7.81
C SER A 25 7.10 -0.72 6.52
N SER A 26 6.59 -1.95 6.57
CA SER A 26 6.58 -2.88 5.44
C SER A 26 5.81 -2.36 4.23
N HIS A 27 4.82 -1.49 4.44
CA HIS A 27 4.01 -0.86 3.40
C HIS A 27 4.65 0.37 2.75
N LEU A 28 5.89 0.76 3.11
CA LEU A 28 6.57 1.91 2.53
C LEU A 28 7.80 1.52 1.71
N SER A 29 7.92 2.07 0.50
CA SER A 29 9.20 2.12 -0.23
C SER A 29 9.80 3.51 -0.14
N THR A 30 10.56 3.72 0.94
CA THR A 30 11.19 5.00 1.29
C THR A 30 12.28 5.37 0.30
N TYR A 31 12.15 6.56 -0.30
CA TYR A 31 13.21 7.17 -1.10
C TYR A 31 14.20 7.93 -0.21
N THR A 32 13.70 8.85 0.61
CA THR A 32 14.55 9.69 1.44
C THR A 32 13.84 10.20 2.70
N THR A 33 14.63 10.77 3.60
CA THR A 33 14.17 11.51 4.78
C THR A 33 14.62 12.95 4.67
N TYR A 34 13.78 13.88 5.06
CA TYR A 34 14.06 15.30 5.03
C TYR A 34 13.47 15.99 6.25
N ARG A 35 14.03 17.15 6.61
CA ARG A 35 13.47 18.03 7.63
C ARG A 35 12.46 18.96 6.96
N ARG A 36 11.24 19.02 7.48
CA ARG A 36 10.19 19.96 7.02
C ARG A 36 10.42 21.34 7.64
N HIS A 37 9.75 22.38 7.12
CA HIS A 37 9.87 23.76 7.59
C HIS A 37 9.59 23.94 9.09
N ASP A 38 8.72 23.10 9.67
CA ASP A 38 8.38 23.09 11.10
C ASP A 38 9.34 22.25 11.96
N GLY A 39 10.51 21.90 11.43
CA GLY A 39 11.55 21.13 12.12
C GLY A 39 11.29 19.62 12.20
N LYS A 40 10.10 19.14 11.83
CA LYS A 40 9.78 17.70 11.89
C LYS A 40 10.51 16.90 10.81
N MET A 41 11.01 15.73 11.18
CA MET A 41 11.57 14.77 10.23
C MET A 41 10.45 14.03 9.51
N CYS A 42 10.56 13.94 8.18
CA CYS A 42 9.56 13.35 7.31
C CYS A 42 10.19 12.47 6.24
N LEU A 43 9.41 11.57 5.66
CA LEU A 43 9.80 10.70 4.56
C LEU A 43 9.14 11.13 3.26
N LYS A 44 9.83 10.84 2.16
CA LYS A 44 9.22 10.65 0.84
C LYS A 44 9.26 9.16 0.50
N ALA A 45 8.11 8.59 0.13
CA ALA A 45 7.99 7.16 -0.14
C ALA A 45 6.86 6.86 -1.13
N LEU A 46 6.93 5.68 -1.75
CA LEU A 46 5.72 5.02 -2.27
C LEU A 46 5.00 4.36 -1.09
N ASP A 47 3.69 4.59 -0.98
CA ASP A 47 2.87 4.10 0.13
C ASP A 47 1.85 3.04 -0.35
N PHE A 48 2.15 1.78 -0.04
CA PHE A 48 1.32 0.64 -0.45
C PHE A 48 0.00 0.61 0.31
N SER A 49 -0.07 1.20 1.51
CA SER A 49 -1.33 1.27 2.27
C SER A 49 -2.36 2.18 1.62
N LYS A 50 -1.96 2.99 0.63
CA LYS A 50 -2.80 3.93 -0.11
C LYS A 50 -2.90 3.59 -1.59
N LEU A 51 -2.54 2.37 -1.98
CA LEU A 51 -2.67 1.92 -3.36
C LEU A 51 -4.13 1.95 -3.84
N THR A 52 -4.36 1.94 -5.13
CA THR A 52 -5.71 1.94 -5.72
C THR A 52 -5.72 0.99 -6.90
N ILE A 53 -6.77 0.17 -7.00
CA ILE A 53 -7.05 -0.56 -8.24
C ILE A 53 -7.71 0.42 -9.20
N ILE A 54 -7.19 0.52 -10.42
CA ILE A 54 -7.57 1.55 -11.39
C ILE A 54 -7.81 0.93 -12.76
N ASP A 55 -8.90 1.33 -13.44
CA ASP A 55 -9.09 0.95 -14.84
C ASP A 55 -8.15 1.73 -15.76
N GLU A 56 -7.71 1.10 -16.84
CA GLU A 56 -6.80 1.71 -17.82
C GLU A 56 -7.32 3.04 -18.38
N LYS A 57 -8.64 3.17 -18.58
CA LYS A 57 -9.29 4.41 -19.07
C LYS A 57 -9.08 5.64 -18.17
N TYR A 58 -8.69 5.44 -16.91
CA TYR A 58 -8.40 6.53 -15.97
C TYR A 58 -6.91 6.88 -15.90
N ILE A 59 -6.07 6.24 -16.72
CA ILE A 59 -4.63 6.50 -16.80
C ILE A 59 -4.36 7.42 -17.99
N ASP A 60 -3.80 8.59 -17.71
CA ASP A 60 -3.33 9.50 -18.75
C ASP A 60 -1.93 9.08 -19.24
N TYR A 61 -1.89 8.35 -20.34
CA TYR A 61 -0.65 7.97 -21.03
C TYR A 61 -0.07 9.07 -21.92
N SER A 62 -0.80 10.17 -22.15
CA SER A 62 -0.34 11.27 -23.00
C SER A 62 0.65 12.20 -22.30
N ARG A 63 0.67 12.20 -20.96
CA ARG A 63 1.51 13.08 -20.14
C ARG A 63 2.54 12.30 -19.35
N ILE A 64 3.80 12.74 -19.44
CA ILE A 64 4.88 12.21 -18.61
C ILE A 64 4.85 12.91 -17.25
N TYR A 65 4.80 12.13 -16.17
CA TYR A 65 4.98 12.69 -14.84
C TYR A 65 6.43 13.16 -14.63
N HIS A 66 6.62 14.46 -14.42
CA HIS A 66 7.92 15.06 -14.15
C HIS A 66 8.20 15.11 -12.64
N PHE A 67 9.18 14.32 -12.20
CA PHE A 67 9.67 14.38 -10.83
C PHE A 67 10.43 15.70 -10.59
N LYS A 68 10.14 16.37 -9.48
CA LYS A 68 10.92 17.54 -9.05
C LYS A 68 12.40 17.21 -8.82
N ASN A 69 12.70 15.99 -8.42
CA ASN A 69 14.06 15.50 -8.21
C ASN A 69 14.34 14.28 -9.13
N PRO A 70 15.25 14.39 -10.10
CA PRO A 70 15.62 13.28 -10.98
C PRO A 70 16.17 12.05 -10.23
N ASN A 71 16.82 12.24 -9.08
CA ASN A 71 17.32 11.13 -8.27
C ASN A 71 16.20 10.30 -7.65
N GLU A 72 15.04 10.92 -7.36
CA GLU A 72 13.84 10.22 -6.90
C GLU A 72 13.28 9.30 -7.99
N LYS A 73 13.20 9.81 -9.23
CA LYS A 73 12.85 9.00 -10.41
C LYS A 73 13.80 7.81 -10.56
N ASN A 74 15.10 8.09 -10.57
CA ASN A 74 16.14 7.07 -10.76
C ASN A 74 16.11 6.01 -9.65
N PHE A 75 15.85 6.40 -8.40
CA PHE A 75 15.70 5.47 -7.29
C PHE A 75 14.56 4.48 -7.54
N TYR A 76 13.36 4.96 -7.90
CA TYR A 76 12.21 4.09 -8.13
C TYR A 76 12.38 3.20 -9.36
N LEU A 77 12.99 3.70 -10.44
CA LEU A 77 13.27 2.90 -11.63
C LEU A 77 14.29 1.79 -11.34
N LYS A 78 15.40 2.11 -10.66
CA LYS A 78 16.43 1.13 -10.29
C LYS A 78 15.92 0.06 -9.32
N ASN A 79 14.92 0.39 -8.49
CA ASN A 79 14.32 -0.53 -7.52
C ASN A 79 12.99 -1.13 -7.99
N SER A 80 12.62 -0.96 -9.26
CA SER A 80 11.30 -1.32 -9.80
C SER A 80 10.92 -2.79 -9.52
N ASN A 81 11.81 -3.74 -9.81
CA ASN A 81 11.58 -5.17 -9.52
C ASN A 81 11.36 -5.44 -8.03
N ARG A 82 12.16 -4.81 -7.16
CA ARG A 82 12.00 -4.95 -5.70
C ARG A 82 10.68 -4.37 -5.23
N ILE A 83 10.29 -3.21 -5.76
CA ILE A 83 9.01 -2.55 -5.45
C ILE A 83 7.87 -3.45 -5.91
N PHE A 84 7.93 -3.96 -7.13
CA PHE A 84 6.94 -4.90 -7.68
C PHE A 84 6.72 -6.09 -6.76
N SER A 85 7.79 -6.82 -6.41
CA SER A 85 7.69 -8.00 -5.53
C SER A 85 7.10 -7.65 -4.16
N ARG A 86 7.47 -6.49 -3.60
CA ARG A 86 6.93 -6.04 -2.30
C ARG A 86 5.44 -5.70 -2.38
N VAL A 87 4.99 -5.05 -3.45
CA VAL A 87 3.58 -4.68 -3.63
C VAL A 87 2.77 -5.95 -3.89
N LYS A 88 3.25 -6.85 -4.76
CA LYS A 88 2.63 -8.16 -5.00
C LYS A 88 2.46 -8.94 -3.69
N ASN A 89 3.50 -9.00 -2.87
CA ASN A 89 3.43 -9.66 -1.57
C ASN A 89 2.45 -8.96 -0.61
N TYR A 90 2.40 -7.62 -0.61
CA TYR A 90 1.45 -6.86 0.22
C TYR A 90 -0.01 -7.17 -0.16
N VAL A 91 -0.33 -7.21 -1.46
CA VAL A 91 -1.68 -7.54 -1.95
C VAL A 91 -2.02 -9.00 -1.69
N ASN A 92 -1.13 -9.94 -2.03
CA ASN A 92 -1.39 -11.36 -1.83
C ASN A 92 -1.57 -11.71 -0.35
N LYS A 93 -0.79 -11.09 0.53
CA LYS A 93 -0.93 -11.29 1.97
C LYS A 93 -2.26 -10.73 2.49
N TYR A 94 -2.74 -9.62 1.94
CA TYR A 94 -4.09 -9.11 2.25
C TYR A 94 -5.19 -10.10 1.85
N ILE A 95 -5.11 -10.64 0.63
CA ILE A 95 -6.06 -11.65 0.14
C ILE A 95 -6.04 -12.89 1.04
N GLU A 96 -4.84 -13.39 1.39
CA GLU A 96 -4.67 -14.53 2.32
C GLU A 96 -5.33 -14.26 3.67
N ILE A 97 -5.16 -13.05 4.22
CA ILE A 97 -5.77 -12.67 5.51
C ILE A 97 -7.30 -12.68 5.41
N CYS A 98 -7.85 -12.17 4.30
CA CYS A 98 -9.29 -12.14 4.11
C CYS A 98 -9.87 -13.55 3.94
N SER A 99 -9.19 -14.43 3.20
CA SER A 99 -9.59 -15.84 3.07
C SER A 99 -9.52 -16.59 4.41
N LYS A 100 -8.49 -16.34 5.22
CA LYS A 100 -8.41 -16.88 6.59
C LYS A 100 -9.58 -16.42 7.45
N SER A 101 -9.94 -15.14 7.36
CA SER A 101 -11.12 -14.61 8.06
C SER A 101 -12.43 -15.27 7.61
N GLU A 102 -12.56 -15.57 6.31
CA GLU A 102 -13.72 -16.25 5.73
C GLU A 102 -13.86 -17.67 6.27
N ASN A 103 -12.74 -18.39 6.38
CA ASN A 103 -12.69 -19.76 6.91
C ASN A 103 -12.81 -19.84 8.44
N GLY A 104 -12.91 -18.70 9.14
CA GLY A 104 -12.98 -18.67 10.60
C GLY A 104 -11.63 -18.87 11.31
N ASP A 105 -10.51 -18.75 10.58
CA ASP A 105 -9.18 -18.89 11.16
C ASP A 105 -8.85 -17.73 12.13
N THR A 106 -8.08 -18.05 13.17
CA THR A 106 -7.61 -17.05 14.13
C THR A 106 -6.62 -16.07 13.47
N LEU A 107 -7.02 -14.81 13.40
CA LEU A 107 -6.17 -13.70 12.96
C LEU A 107 -5.60 -12.95 14.16
N THR A 108 -4.30 -12.68 14.14
CA THR A 108 -3.64 -11.92 15.21
C THR A 108 -3.57 -10.44 14.88
N SER A 109 -3.49 -9.59 15.92
CA SER A 109 -3.19 -8.16 15.78
C SER A 109 -1.95 -7.90 14.90
N ARG A 110 -0.88 -8.70 15.07
CA ARG A 110 0.35 -8.59 14.26
C ARG A 110 0.09 -8.77 12.76
N THR A 111 -0.80 -9.69 12.39
CA THR A 111 -1.15 -9.99 11.00
C THR A 111 -2.02 -8.88 10.39
N LEU A 112 -2.95 -8.34 11.17
CA LEU A 112 -3.93 -7.35 10.70
C LEU A 112 -3.43 -5.90 10.70
N ASN A 113 -2.60 -5.52 11.69
CA ASN A 113 -2.16 -4.15 11.91
C ASN A 113 -1.47 -3.49 10.67
N PRO A 114 -0.67 -4.18 9.85
CA PRO A 114 -0.12 -3.62 8.61
C PRO A 114 -1.17 -3.12 7.60
N TYR A 115 -2.42 -3.57 7.73
CA TYR A 115 -3.53 -3.27 6.83
C TYR A 115 -4.61 -2.39 7.46
N ARG A 116 -4.44 -1.92 8.70
CA ARG A 116 -5.46 -1.11 9.42
C ARG A 116 -5.94 0.12 8.65
N PHE A 117 -5.05 0.70 7.83
CA PHE A 117 -5.33 1.87 7.00
C PHE A 117 -5.24 1.57 5.51
N SER A 118 -5.21 0.29 5.14
CA SER A 118 -5.14 -0.14 3.76
C SER A 118 -6.40 0.27 3.01
N THR A 119 -6.21 0.75 1.80
CA THR A 119 -7.26 1.02 0.82
C THR A 119 -7.77 -0.25 0.15
N LEU A 120 -7.05 -1.37 0.22
CA LEU A 120 -7.47 -2.67 -0.34
C LEU A 120 -8.86 -3.11 0.15
N ARG A 121 -9.25 -2.69 1.36
CA ARG A 121 -10.60 -2.92 1.92
C ARG A 121 -11.75 -2.32 1.11
N ASN A 122 -11.45 -1.38 0.22
CA ASN A 122 -12.44 -0.80 -0.68
C ASN A 122 -12.57 -1.56 -2.00
N PHE A 123 -11.71 -2.56 -2.24
CA PHE A 123 -11.59 -3.26 -3.53
C PHE A 123 -11.79 -4.78 -3.39
N HIS A 124 -12.60 -5.24 -2.44
CA HIS A 124 -12.81 -6.67 -2.21
C HIS A 124 -13.39 -7.37 -3.43
N LYS A 125 -14.33 -6.71 -4.14
CA LYS A 125 -14.94 -7.26 -5.34
C LYS A 125 -13.90 -7.49 -6.44
N GLU A 126 -13.07 -6.50 -6.69
CA GLU A 126 -11.99 -6.52 -7.69
C GLU A 126 -10.92 -7.56 -7.35
N LEU A 127 -10.71 -7.83 -6.06
CA LEU A 127 -9.74 -8.80 -5.55
C LEU A 127 -10.32 -10.22 -5.38
N GLY A 128 -11.61 -10.44 -5.68
CA GLY A 128 -12.27 -11.74 -5.47
C GLY A 128 -12.39 -12.15 -4.00
N ILE A 129 -12.51 -11.18 -3.09
CA ILE A 129 -12.64 -11.40 -1.65
C ILE A 129 -14.13 -11.44 -1.27
N ALA A 130 -14.57 -12.51 -0.61
CA ALA A 130 -15.97 -12.72 -0.25
C ALA A 130 -16.42 -11.94 0.98
N ILE A 131 -15.56 -11.80 2.00
CA ILE A 131 -15.91 -11.04 3.21
C ILE A 131 -16.20 -9.59 2.88
N SER A 132 -17.11 -8.95 3.61
CA SER A 132 -17.38 -7.53 3.42
C SER A 132 -16.23 -6.68 3.97
N LYS A 133 -16.17 -5.42 3.53
CA LYS A 133 -15.29 -4.41 4.15
C LYS A 133 -15.56 -4.29 5.65
N GLN A 134 -16.82 -4.42 6.07
CA GLN A 134 -17.22 -4.27 7.47
C GLN A 134 -16.71 -5.45 8.30
N ASP A 135 -16.78 -6.67 7.78
CA ASP A 135 -16.24 -7.86 8.45
C ASP A 135 -14.74 -7.69 8.73
N PHE A 136 -13.97 -7.23 7.75
CA PHE A 136 -12.55 -6.96 7.94
C PHE A 136 -12.28 -5.89 9.01
N ILE A 137 -13.09 -4.84 9.06
CA ILE A 137 -12.99 -3.78 10.08
C ILE A 137 -13.31 -4.34 11.47
N ASP A 138 -14.29 -5.21 11.58
CA ASP A 138 -14.68 -5.79 12.86
C ASP A 138 -13.62 -6.79 13.36
N GLN A 139 -12.96 -7.53 12.47
CA GLN A 139 -11.77 -8.30 12.82
C GLN A 139 -10.63 -7.43 13.35
N LEU A 140 -10.37 -6.28 12.72
CA LEU A 140 -9.38 -5.31 13.21
C LEU A 140 -9.73 -4.80 14.63
N ARG A 141 -11.00 -4.49 14.88
CA ARG A 141 -11.47 -3.98 16.18
C ARG A 141 -11.34 -5.00 17.30
N LYS A 142 -11.72 -6.26 17.05
CA LYS A 142 -11.58 -7.37 18.01
C LYS A 142 -10.15 -7.50 18.53
N GLN A 143 -9.16 -7.28 17.67
CA GLN A 143 -7.74 -7.40 17.98
C GLN A 143 -7.10 -6.13 18.57
N SER A 144 -7.86 -5.03 18.67
CA SER A 144 -7.41 -3.77 19.28
C SER A 144 -7.86 -3.60 20.73
N LEU A 145 -8.73 -4.51 21.20
CA LEU A 145 -9.30 -4.53 22.56
C LEU A 145 -8.47 -5.38 23.53
N PHE A 146 -7.35 -5.96 23.06
CA PHE A 146 -6.38 -6.74 23.82
C PHE A 146 -4.98 -6.22 23.51
#